data_AF-A0A1C6R2G3-F1
#
_entry.id   AF-A0A1C6R2G3-F1
#
_cell.length_a   1.000
_cell.length_b   1.000
_cell.length_c   1.000
_cell.angle_alpha   90.00
_cell.angle_beta   90.00
_cell.angle_gamma   90.00
#
_symmetry.space_group_name_H-M   'P 1'
#
loop_
_entity.id
_entity.type
_entity.pdbx_description
1 polymer ?
#
loop_
_entity_poly.entity_id
_entity_poly.type
_entity_poly.pdbx_seq_one_letter_code
_entity_poly.pdbx_strand_id
1 'polypeptide(L)'
;MRQRGFTLVELVVAIAVLGLVMFAVLPSIGTWLDNTRIRNVAASLQNGLQLARGEAVRRNQSVSFWLVSLNDPSTLSNDCALSNTSGSWVVSVNSPIGHCADPPSTVSSPMIVTGRAVGDAGGRVSVTAVQTDGTTAGTAVTFNGFGRLDATTNTPIAQIDVTGTGTTTNYRKLRVAITAAGEVRMCDPDTSVAANDPRKC
;
A
#
# COMPACT_ATOMS: atom_id res chain seq x y z
N MET A 1 22.12 -53.49 -24.48
CA MET A 1 21.22 -52.91 -23.46
C MET A 1 19.81 -52.95 -24.01
N ARG A 2 18.86 -53.63 -23.36
CA ARG A 2 17.45 -53.65 -23.82
C ARG A 2 16.77 -52.37 -23.32
N GLN A 3 16.41 -51.46 -24.23
CA GLN A 3 15.50 -50.36 -23.92
C GLN A 3 14.11 -50.96 -23.67
N ARG A 4 13.58 -50.79 -22.45
CA ARG A 4 12.18 -51.07 -22.15
C ARG A 4 11.40 -49.81 -22.52
N GLY A 5 10.50 -49.93 -23.50
CA GLY A 5 9.58 -48.84 -23.88
C GLY A 5 8.41 -48.74 -22.89
N PHE A 6 7.82 -47.55 -22.80
CA PHE A 6 6.60 -47.30 -22.00
C PHE A 6 5.39 -47.99 -22.62
N THR A 7 4.50 -48.54 -21.79
CA THR A 7 3.23 -49.08 -22.27
C THR A 7 2.21 -47.96 -22.46
N LEU A 8 1.24 -48.16 -23.37
CA LEU A 8 0.16 -47.18 -23.61
C LEU A 8 -0.63 -46.90 -22.32
N VAL A 9 -0.85 -47.93 -21.51
CA VAL A 9 -1.52 -47.82 -20.20
C VAL A 9 -0.72 -46.96 -19.23
N GLU A 10 0.60 -47.14 -19.17
CA GLU A 10 1.49 -46.36 -18.30
C GLU A 10 1.50 -44.88 -18.67
N LEU A 11 1.43 -44.56 -19.97
CA LEU A 11 1.34 -43.19 -20.45
C LEU A 11 -0.01 -42.54 -20.09
N VAL A 12 -1.11 -43.28 -20.20
CA VAL A 12 -2.44 -42.80 -19.78
C VAL A 12 -2.51 -42.56 -18.27
N VAL A 13 -1.96 -43.48 -17.47
CA VAL A 13 -1.89 -43.33 -16.01
C VAL A 13 -1.01 -42.15 -15.62
N ALA A 14 0.16 -41.97 -16.26
CA ALA A 14 1.04 -40.85 -16.00
C ALA A 14 0.38 -39.49 -16.30
N ILE A 15 -0.34 -39.37 -17.42
CA ILE A 15 -1.09 -38.14 -17.76
C ILE A 15 -2.23 -37.90 -16.78
N ALA A 16 -2.96 -38.95 -16.37
CA ALA A 16 -4.05 -38.83 -15.40
C ALA A 16 -3.54 -38.34 -14.03
N VAL A 17 -2.42 -38.92 -13.55
CA VAL A 17 -1.77 -38.49 -12.30
C VAL A 17 -1.25 -37.06 -12.42
N LEU A 18 -0.61 -36.70 -13.55
CA LEU A 18 -0.13 -35.34 -13.79
C LEU A 18 -1.28 -34.32 -13.76
N GLY A 19 -2.42 -34.63 -14.38
CA GLY A 19 -3.60 -33.77 -14.36
C GLY A 19 -4.17 -33.56 -12.96
N LEU A 20 -4.22 -34.62 -12.15
CA LEU A 20 -4.70 -34.58 -10.76
C LEU A 20 -3.77 -33.73 -9.88
N VAL A 21 -2.46 -33.87 -10.06
CA VAL A 21 -1.45 -33.07 -9.36
C VAL A 21 -1.54 -31.60 -9.76
N MET A 22 -1.68 -31.27 -11.05
CA MET A 22 -1.87 -29.88 -11.48
C MET A 22 -3.12 -29.25 -10.88
N PHE A 23 -4.23 -30.00 -10.80
CA PHE A 23 -5.48 -29.49 -10.24
C PHE A 23 -5.37 -29.17 -8.74
N ALA A 24 -4.57 -29.92 -7.99
CA ALA A 24 -4.35 -29.71 -6.56
C ALA A 24 -3.48 -28.48 -6.22
N VAL A 25 -2.61 -28.03 -7.15
CA VAL A 25 -1.63 -26.96 -6.89
C VAL A 25 -2.16 -25.56 -7.22
N LEU A 26 -3.10 -25.44 -8.15
CA LEU A 26 -3.62 -24.16 -8.65
C LEU A 26 -4.33 -23.24 -7.63
N PRO A 27 -5.10 -23.70 -6.62
CA PRO A 27 -5.94 -22.79 -5.83
C PRO A 27 -5.18 -21.80 -4.94
N SER A 28 -3.88 -22.00 -4.65
CA SER A 28 -3.11 -21.17 -3.72
C SER A 28 -2.38 -19.97 -4.35
N ILE A 29 -2.28 -19.92 -5.69
CA ILE A 29 -1.49 -18.90 -6.39
C ILE A 29 -2.17 -17.52 -6.34
N GLY A 30 -3.51 -17.48 -6.41
CA GLY A 30 -4.27 -16.24 -6.42
C GLY A 30 -4.14 -15.44 -5.11
N THR A 31 -4.23 -16.11 -3.97
CA THR A 31 -4.09 -15.49 -2.64
C THR A 31 -2.65 -15.06 -2.37
N TRP A 32 -1.67 -15.84 -2.81
CA TRP A 32 -0.26 -15.46 -2.73
C TRP A 32 0.04 -14.19 -3.55
N LEU A 33 -0.52 -14.08 -4.75
CA LEU A 33 -0.35 -12.90 -5.60
C LEU A 33 -1.00 -11.66 -4.96
N ASP A 34 -2.19 -11.80 -4.39
CA ASP A 34 -2.87 -10.71 -3.68
C ASP A 34 -2.09 -10.27 -2.44
N ASN A 35 -1.57 -11.20 -1.64
CA ASN A 35 -0.72 -10.89 -0.49
C ASN A 35 0.57 -10.17 -0.92
N THR A 36 1.13 -10.52 -2.08
CA THR A 36 2.29 -9.81 -2.65
C THR A 36 1.91 -8.38 -3.05
N ARG A 37 0.72 -8.20 -3.66
CA ARG A 37 0.18 -6.88 -4.00
C ARG A 37 -0.05 -6.02 -2.76
N ILE A 38 -0.71 -6.55 -1.72
CA ILE A 38 -0.93 -5.89 -0.43
C ILE A 38 0.40 -5.40 0.16
N ARG A 39 1.43 -6.26 0.18
CA ARG A 39 2.76 -5.88 0.67
C ARG A 39 3.39 -4.75 -0.15
N ASN A 40 3.28 -4.79 -1.47
CA ASN A 40 3.84 -3.76 -2.33
C ASN A 40 3.15 -2.40 -2.13
N VAL A 41 1.82 -2.40 -1.96
CA VAL A 41 1.05 -1.18 -1.65
C VAL A 41 1.44 -0.64 -0.28
N ALA A 42 1.47 -1.47 0.76
CA ALA A 42 1.87 -1.05 2.11
C ALA A 42 3.30 -0.50 2.15
N ALA A 43 4.26 -1.14 1.46
CA ALA A 43 5.64 -0.67 1.35
C ALA A 43 5.73 0.66 0.59
N SER A 44 4.96 0.84 -0.48
CA SER A 44 4.86 2.10 -1.23
C SER A 44 4.40 3.25 -0.33
N LEU A 45 3.34 3.02 0.45
CA LEU A 45 2.80 3.99 1.40
C LEU A 45 3.81 4.34 2.50
N GLN A 46 4.43 3.33 3.11
CA GLN A 46 5.47 3.53 4.12
C GLN A 46 6.64 4.36 3.58
N ASN A 47 7.12 4.05 2.37
CA ASN A 47 8.20 4.79 1.73
C ASN A 47 7.83 6.25 1.45
N GLY A 48 6.60 6.50 0.98
CA GLY A 48 6.11 7.86 0.75
C GLY A 48 6.02 8.69 2.04
N LEU A 49 5.53 8.09 3.13
CA LEU A 49 5.48 8.73 4.45
C LEU A 49 6.87 9.03 5.02
N GLN A 50 7.80 8.06 4.91
CA GLN A 50 9.19 8.25 5.34
C GLN A 50 9.89 9.34 4.52
N LEU A 51 9.63 9.40 3.22
CA LEU A 51 10.13 10.46 2.35
C LEU A 51 9.58 11.83 2.75
N ALA A 52 8.27 11.96 2.98
CA ALA A 52 7.66 13.21 3.43
C ALA A 52 8.28 13.71 4.73
N ARG A 53 8.46 12.81 5.71
CA ARG A 53 9.15 13.12 6.97
C ARG A 53 10.60 13.58 6.75
N GLY A 54 11.35 12.82 5.96
CA GLY A 54 12.75 13.15 5.65
C GLY A 54 12.86 14.51 4.97
N GLU A 55 11.94 14.82 4.06
CA GLU A 55 11.92 16.09 3.34
C GLU A 55 11.51 17.27 4.24
N ALA A 56 10.58 17.06 5.17
CA ALA A 56 10.23 18.07 6.17
C ALA A 56 11.44 18.47 7.01
N VAL A 57 12.21 17.48 7.49
CA VAL A 57 13.45 17.70 8.25
C VAL A 57 14.51 18.36 7.37
N ARG A 58 14.72 17.86 6.14
CA ARG A 58 15.74 18.36 5.21
C ARG A 58 15.51 19.82 4.83
N ARG A 59 14.25 20.22 4.65
CA ARG A 59 13.86 21.59 4.28
C ARG A 59 13.57 22.48 5.48
N ASN A 60 13.59 21.94 6.71
CA ASN A 60 13.15 22.61 7.93
C ASN A 60 11.79 23.34 7.77
N GLN A 61 10.84 22.68 7.10
CA GLN A 61 9.51 23.22 6.82
C GLN A 61 8.47 22.10 6.86
N SER A 62 7.19 22.46 6.97
CA SER A 62 6.12 21.46 6.92
C SER A 62 6.00 20.84 5.52
N VAL A 63 5.99 19.50 5.46
CA VAL A 63 5.77 18.73 4.23
C VAL A 63 4.72 17.67 4.50
N SER A 64 3.80 17.52 3.56
CA SER A 64 2.65 16.64 3.70
C SER A 64 2.73 15.46 2.74
N PHE A 65 2.30 14.31 3.23
CA PHE A 65 1.91 13.16 2.44
C PHE A 65 0.40 13.21 2.25
N TRP A 66 -0.06 13.06 1.01
CA TRP A 66 -1.47 13.11 0.62
C TRP A 66 -1.85 11.81 -0.05
N LEU A 67 -2.95 11.19 0.38
CA LEU A 67 -3.60 10.13 -0.38
C LEU A 67 -4.53 10.74 -1.42
N VAL A 68 -4.44 10.23 -2.64
CA VAL A 68 -5.15 10.78 -3.79
C VAL A 68 -5.83 9.67 -4.58
N SER A 69 -7.02 9.92 -5.09
CA SER A 69 -7.65 9.11 -6.14
C SER A 69 -7.35 9.71 -7.51
N LEU A 70 -7.31 8.84 -8.52
CA LEU A 70 -7.04 9.16 -9.93
C LEU A 70 -8.15 8.53 -10.78
N ASN A 71 -8.51 9.12 -11.93
CA ASN A 71 -9.49 8.49 -12.81
C ASN A 71 -8.92 7.21 -13.47
N ASP A 72 -7.67 7.30 -13.93
CA ASP A 72 -6.88 6.12 -14.28
C ASP A 72 -5.96 5.79 -13.08
N PRO A 73 -6.24 4.70 -12.34
CA PRO A 73 -5.48 4.38 -11.15
C PRO A 73 -4.02 4.02 -11.48
N SER A 74 -3.69 3.68 -12.73
CA SER A 74 -2.34 3.28 -13.15
C SER A 74 -1.42 4.44 -13.51
N THR A 75 -1.96 5.64 -13.73
CA THR A 75 -1.19 6.80 -14.20
C THR A 75 -1.41 8.01 -13.31
N LEU A 76 -0.32 8.62 -12.87
CA LEU A 76 -0.40 9.84 -12.08
C LEU A 76 -0.76 10.99 -13.02
N SER A 77 -1.90 11.63 -12.79
CA SER A 77 -2.44 12.70 -13.62
C SER A 77 -2.92 13.87 -12.76
N ASN A 78 -3.20 15.01 -13.40
CA ASN A 78 -3.72 16.20 -12.74
C ASN A 78 -5.24 16.13 -12.47
N ASP A 79 -5.90 15.00 -12.67
CA ASP A 79 -7.31 14.81 -12.29
C ASP A 79 -7.49 14.40 -10.82
N CYS A 80 -6.39 14.39 -10.06
CA CYS A 80 -6.37 13.84 -8.73
C CYS A 80 -7.22 14.62 -7.72
N ALA A 81 -7.85 13.86 -6.82
CA ALA A 81 -8.60 14.38 -5.68
C ALA A 81 -8.15 13.68 -4.39
N LEU A 82 -8.31 14.32 -3.23
CA LEU A 82 -7.99 13.69 -1.96
C LEU A 82 -8.92 12.49 -1.71
N SER A 83 -8.35 11.37 -1.29
CA SER A 83 -9.11 10.15 -1.00
C SER A 83 -8.49 9.40 0.15
N ASN A 84 -9.30 8.87 1.06
CA ASN A 84 -8.83 8.02 2.15
C ASN A 84 -8.87 6.53 1.79
N THR A 85 -9.31 6.19 0.57
CA THR A 85 -9.51 4.80 0.11
C THR A 85 -8.64 4.39 -1.06
N SER A 86 -7.70 5.24 -1.48
CA SER A 86 -6.75 4.95 -2.56
C SER A 86 -5.36 4.64 -2.02
N GLY A 87 -4.63 3.77 -2.70
CA GLY A 87 -3.20 3.55 -2.47
C GLY A 87 -2.28 4.57 -3.16
N SER A 88 -2.82 5.43 -4.04
CA SER A 88 -2.03 6.45 -4.73
C SER A 88 -1.76 7.64 -3.83
N TRP A 89 -0.59 8.25 -3.98
CA TRP A 89 -0.16 9.30 -3.06
C TRP A 89 0.77 10.33 -3.70
N VAL A 90 0.81 11.52 -3.10
CA VAL A 90 1.70 12.62 -3.46
C VAL A 90 2.34 13.20 -2.21
N VAL A 91 3.61 13.58 -2.29
CA VAL A 91 4.32 14.32 -1.25
C VAL A 91 4.56 15.74 -1.75
N SER A 92 4.06 16.72 -1.02
CA SER A 92 4.12 18.14 -1.38
C SER A 92 3.94 19.03 -0.14
N VAL A 93 4.28 20.31 -0.26
CA VAL A 93 4.09 21.27 0.84
C VAL A 93 2.62 21.67 0.95
N ASN A 94 2.00 22.01 -0.18
CA ASN A 94 0.59 22.37 -0.25
C ASN A 94 -0.25 21.22 -0.82
N SER A 95 -1.57 21.33 -0.70
CA SER A 95 -2.52 20.38 -1.27
C SER A 95 -2.24 20.16 -2.78
N PRO A 96 -2.11 18.91 -3.25
CA PRO A 96 -1.77 18.60 -4.64
C PRO A 96 -3.00 18.43 -5.54
N ILE A 97 -4.22 18.72 -5.05
CA ILE A 97 -5.47 18.57 -5.83
C ILE A 97 -5.32 19.30 -7.17
N GLY A 98 -5.62 18.61 -8.27
CA GLY A 98 -5.51 19.19 -9.61
C GLY A 98 -4.09 19.29 -10.18
N HIS A 99 -3.06 18.89 -9.40
CA HIS A 99 -1.65 19.14 -9.71
C HIS A 99 -0.75 17.92 -9.50
N CYS A 100 -1.30 16.72 -9.24
CA CYS A 100 -0.50 15.56 -8.84
C CYS A 100 0.57 15.09 -9.84
N ALA A 101 0.44 15.44 -11.12
CA ALA A 101 1.40 15.13 -12.18
C ALA A 101 2.32 16.30 -12.54
N ASP A 102 2.21 17.44 -11.85
CA ASP A 102 3.14 18.54 -12.02
C ASP A 102 4.57 18.11 -11.64
N PRO A 103 5.60 18.64 -12.32
CA PRO A 103 6.98 18.28 -12.02
C PRO A 103 7.36 18.71 -10.59
N PRO A 104 8.32 18.01 -9.96
CA PRO A 104 8.83 18.42 -8.65
C PRO A 104 9.29 19.87 -8.63
N SER A 105 8.97 20.59 -7.56
CA SER A 105 9.30 22.01 -7.39
C SER A 105 9.54 22.36 -5.93
N THR A 106 10.42 23.34 -5.71
CA THR A 106 10.66 23.96 -4.40
C THR A 106 10.16 25.40 -4.33
N VAL A 107 9.54 25.92 -5.40
CA VAL A 107 9.15 27.34 -5.50
C VAL A 107 7.74 27.53 -6.06
N SER A 108 7.29 26.65 -6.97
CA SER A 108 5.93 26.68 -7.50
C SER A 108 5.02 25.84 -6.60
N SER A 109 3.87 26.40 -6.19
CA SER A 109 2.81 25.61 -5.54
C SER A 109 2.36 24.47 -6.47
N PRO A 110 2.12 23.24 -5.96
CA PRO A 110 2.08 22.84 -4.55
C PRO A 110 3.43 22.40 -3.94
N MET A 111 4.54 22.68 -4.63
CA MET A 111 5.90 22.31 -4.26
C MET A 111 6.07 20.79 -4.13
N ILE A 112 5.74 20.09 -5.21
CA ILE A 112 5.81 18.63 -5.28
C ILE A 112 7.23 18.15 -5.03
N VAL A 113 7.34 17.14 -4.18
CA VAL A 113 8.57 16.38 -3.96
C VAL A 113 8.55 15.18 -4.91
N THR A 114 7.49 14.39 -4.84
CA THR A 114 7.25 13.24 -5.71
C THR A 114 5.81 12.76 -5.57
N GLY A 115 5.37 11.88 -6.45
CA GLY A 115 4.10 11.19 -6.33
C GLY A 115 4.16 9.81 -6.97
N ARG A 116 3.22 8.96 -6.60
CA ARG A 116 3.12 7.60 -7.11
C ARG A 116 1.66 7.23 -7.30
N ALA A 117 1.32 6.91 -8.55
CA ALA A 117 0.13 6.14 -8.84
C ALA A 117 0.37 4.70 -8.37
N VAL A 118 -0.46 4.25 -7.45
CA VAL A 118 -0.59 2.85 -7.08
C VAL A 118 -1.96 2.46 -7.56
N GLY A 119 -2.06 2.06 -8.82
CA GLY A 119 -3.33 1.56 -9.32
C GLY A 119 -3.66 0.31 -8.54
N ASP A 120 -4.83 0.24 -7.88
CA ASP A 120 -5.29 -0.68 -6.82
C ASP A 120 -4.95 -2.18 -7.00
N ALA A 121 -3.67 -2.48 -7.22
CA ALA A 121 -3.14 -3.64 -7.90
C ALA A 121 -4.14 -4.33 -8.87
N GLY A 122 -4.71 -3.57 -9.82
CA GLY A 122 -5.78 -4.05 -10.71
C GLY A 122 -7.12 -4.33 -10.02
N GLY A 123 -7.52 -3.47 -9.08
CA GLY A 123 -8.77 -3.59 -8.30
C GLY A 123 -8.79 -4.71 -7.26
N ARG A 124 -7.63 -5.27 -6.89
CA ARG A 124 -7.54 -6.41 -5.95
C ARG A 124 -7.09 -6.04 -4.55
N VAL A 125 -6.62 -4.81 -4.37
CA VAL A 125 -6.22 -4.26 -3.06
C VAL A 125 -7.22 -3.19 -2.66
N SER A 126 -7.55 -3.15 -1.38
CA SER A 126 -8.33 -2.11 -0.72
C SER A 126 -7.43 -1.40 0.28
N VAL A 127 -7.50 -0.08 0.28
CA VAL A 127 -6.81 0.80 1.23
C VAL A 127 -7.85 1.55 2.03
N THR A 128 -7.62 1.72 3.33
CA THR A 128 -8.44 2.58 4.19
C THR A 128 -7.54 3.34 5.15
N ALA A 129 -7.58 4.67 5.07
CA ALA A 129 -6.86 5.55 5.96
C ALA A 129 -7.81 6.23 6.95
N VAL A 130 -7.44 6.18 8.23
CA VAL A 130 -8.20 6.77 9.33
C VAL A 130 -7.32 7.68 10.18
N GLN A 131 -7.96 8.69 10.77
CA GLN A 131 -7.36 9.63 11.69
C GLN A 131 -7.07 8.97 13.05
N THR A 132 -6.54 9.76 13.99
CA THR A 132 -6.19 9.33 15.35
C THR A 132 -7.36 8.76 16.18
N ASP A 133 -8.60 9.05 15.81
CA ASP A 133 -9.80 8.46 16.44
C ASP A 133 -10.11 7.03 15.95
N GLY A 134 -9.41 6.56 14.91
CA GLY A 134 -9.59 5.25 14.32
C GLY A 134 -10.84 5.08 13.46
N THR A 135 -11.62 6.14 13.25
CA THR A 135 -12.93 6.06 12.56
C THR A 135 -13.11 7.13 11.49
N THR A 136 -12.57 8.33 11.68
CA THR A 136 -12.72 9.42 10.72
C THR A 136 -11.77 9.23 9.55
N ALA A 137 -12.28 9.44 8.33
CA ALA A 137 -11.50 9.39 7.10
C ALA A 137 -10.32 10.38 7.14
N GLY A 138 -9.10 9.90 6.94
CA GLY A 138 -7.91 10.73 6.85
C GLY A 138 -7.33 10.72 5.44
N THR A 139 -6.94 11.89 4.93
CA THR A 139 -6.38 12.03 3.57
C THR A 139 -4.95 12.58 3.55
N ALA A 140 -4.43 13.02 4.70
CA ALA A 140 -3.09 13.60 4.78
C ALA A 140 -2.36 13.32 6.09
N VAL A 141 -1.03 13.36 6.02
CA VAL A 141 -0.12 13.42 7.16
C VAL A 141 0.86 14.56 6.93
N THR A 142 0.90 15.53 7.83
CA THR A 142 1.85 16.64 7.76
C THR A 142 2.96 16.45 8.78
N PHE A 143 4.21 16.47 8.33
CA PHE A 143 5.39 16.47 9.19
C PHE A 143 5.98 17.88 9.27
N ASN A 144 6.35 18.34 10.46
CA ASN A 144 7.08 19.60 10.64
C ASN A 144 8.60 19.43 10.47
N GLY A 145 9.35 20.53 10.58
CA GLY A 145 10.83 20.54 10.44
C GLY A 145 11.59 19.67 11.46
N PHE A 146 10.94 19.22 12.54
CA PHE A 146 11.51 18.27 13.50
C PHE A 146 11.12 16.80 13.21
N GLY A 147 10.42 16.56 12.11
CA GLY A 147 9.96 15.23 11.70
C GLY A 147 8.86 14.66 12.58
N ARG A 148 8.15 15.50 13.34
CA ARG A 148 6.95 15.14 14.12
C ARG A 148 5.69 15.51 13.35
N LEU A 149 4.58 14.91 13.73
CA LEU A 149 3.29 15.28 13.13
C LEU A 149 2.91 16.70 13.53
N ASP A 150 2.50 17.48 12.54
CA ASP A 150 1.96 18.82 12.72
C ASP A 150 0.43 18.74 12.73
N ALA A 151 -0.14 18.62 13.92
CA ALA A 151 -1.58 18.51 14.12
C ALA A 151 -2.29 19.88 14.21
N THR A 152 -1.59 20.98 13.90
CA THR A 152 -2.16 22.34 14.02
C THR A 152 -3.18 22.67 12.92
N THR A 153 -3.14 21.95 11.80
CA THR A 153 -3.95 22.23 10.61
C THR A 153 -5.02 21.17 10.32
N ASN A 154 -4.87 19.94 10.82
CA ASN A 154 -5.84 18.83 10.73
C ASN A 154 -5.47 17.70 11.71
N THR A 155 -6.42 16.82 12.04
CA THR A 155 -6.14 15.52 12.66
C THR A 155 -5.50 14.59 11.63
N PRO A 156 -4.20 14.24 11.78
CA PRO A 156 -3.47 13.49 10.76
C PRO A 156 -3.98 12.05 10.67
N ILE A 157 -3.73 11.40 9.53
CA ILE A 157 -3.84 9.94 9.44
C ILE A 157 -2.93 9.32 10.50
N ALA A 158 -3.49 8.44 11.32
CA ALA A 158 -2.74 7.63 12.29
C ALA A 158 -2.52 6.20 11.81
N GLN A 159 -3.36 5.75 10.88
CA GLN A 159 -3.39 4.37 10.43
C GLN A 159 -3.85 4.28 8.97
N ILE A 160 -3.12 3.50 8.17
CA ILE A 160 -3.52 3.09 6.84
C ILE A 160 -3.55 1.57 6.78
N ASP A 161 -4.73 1.00 6.63
CA ASP A 161 -4.93 -0.44 6.45
C ASP A 161 -4.93 -0.81 4.97
N VAL A 162 -4.25 -1.90 4.65
CA VAL A 162 -4.14 -2.46 3.30
C VAL A 162 -4.54 -3.93 3.35
N THR A 163 -5.55 -4.29 2.56
CA THR A 163 -6.10 -5.66 2.50
C THR A 163 -6.50 -6.02 1.07
N GLY A 164 -6.86 -7.27 0.82
CA GLY A 164 -7.47 -7.66 -0.46
C GLY A 164 -8.96 -7.33 -0.50
N THR A 165 -9.53 -7.26 -1.71
CA THR A 165 -10.96 -6.91 -1.93
C THR A 165 -11.93 -8.08 -1.77
N GLY A 166 -11.45 -9.32 -1.77
CA GLY A 166 -12.27 -10.51 -1.56
C GLY A 166 -12.81 -10.60 -0.12
N THR A 167 -14.12 -10.84 0.03
CA THR A 167 -14.78 -10.91 1.34
C THR A 167 -14.70 -12.29 2.01
N THR A 168 -14.44 -13.35 1.23
CA THR A 168 -14.37 -14.74 1.70
C THR A 168 -12.94 -15.25 1.84
N THR A 169 -11.95 -14.48 1.38
CA THR A 169 -10.53 -14.85 1.41
C THR A 169 -9.87 -14.27 2.64
N ASN A 170 -9.15 -15.12 3.40
CA ASN A 170 -8.30 -14.62 4.47
C ASN A 170 -6.99 -14.08 3.87
N TYR A 171 -6.94 -12.75 3.71
CA TYR A 171 -5.73 -12.05 3.28
C TYR A 171 -4.85 -11.73 4.47
N ARG A 172 -3.54 -11.70 4.21
CA ARG A 172 -2.60 -11.12 5.18
C ARG A 172 -2.69 -9.60 5.13
N LYS A 173 -3.46 -9.03 6.06
CA LYS A 173 -3.63 -7.59 6.21
C LYS A 173 -2.31 -6.95 6.65
N LEU A 174 -2.08 -5.73 6.20
CA LEU A 174 -0.96 -4.91 6.66
C LEU A 174 -1.48 -3.55 7.07
N ARG A 175 -0.88 -2.99 8.11
CA ARG A 175 -1.16 -1.66 8.62
C ARG A 175 0.10 -0.82 8.58
N VAL A 176 0.02 0.39 8.04
CA VAL A 176 1.03 1.43 8.23
C VAL A 176 0.53 2.33 9.37
N ALA A 177 1.17 2.24 10.53
CA ALA A 177 0.86 3.03 11.71
C ALA A 177 1.80 4.25 11.79
N ILE A 178 1.23 5.42 12.08
CA ILE A 178 1.96 6.67 12.22
C ILE A 178 1.73 7.21 13.64
N THR A 179 2.81 7.44 14.39
CA THR A 179 2.73 7.99 15.75
C THR A 179 2.82 9.52 15.74
N ALA A 180 2.38 10.17 16.82
CA ALA A 180 2.53 11.62 16.98
C ALA A 180 4.00 12.10 16.92
N ALA A 181 4.94 11.23 17.30
CA ALA A 181 6.39 11.49 17.19
C ALA A 181 6.90 11.44 15.73
N GLY A 182 6.03 11.10 14.77
CA GLY A 182 6.35 10.94 13.37
C GLY A 182 7.00 9.59 13.02
N GLU A 183 6.95 8.62 13.91
CA GLU A 183 7.39 7.26 13.58
C GLU A 183 6.41 6.64 12.58
N VAL A 184 6.93 6.01 11.52
CA VAL A 184 6.15 5.30 10.51
C VAL A 184 6.57 3.82 10.53
N ARG A 185 5.66 2.94 10.94
CA ARG A 185 5.93 1.50 11.02
C ARG A 185 4.87 0.69 10.28
N MET A 186 5.30 -0.38 9.62
CA MET A 186 4.39 -1.39 9.08
C MET A 186 4.23 -2.53 10.09
N CYS A 187 2.99 -2.92 10.38
CA CYS A 187 2.64 -3.98 11.32
C CYS A 187 1.47 -4.83 10.80
N ASP A 188 1.20 -5.93 11.48
CA ASP A 188 0.11 -6.88 11.21
C ASP A 188 -1.03 -6.60 12.21
N PRO A 189 -2.21 -6.14 11.74
CA PRO A 189 -3.32 -5.78 12.62
C PRO A 189 -4.18 -6.99 13.04
N ASP A 190 -3.84 -8.20 12.60
CA ASP A 190 -4.61 -9.40 12.96
C ASP A 190 -4.51 -9.68 14.47
N THR A 191 -5.67 -9.83 15.11
CA THR A 191 -5.79 -10.04 16.56
C THR A 191 -5.23 -11.40 17.01
N SER A 192 -5.10 -12.36 16.09
CA SER A 192 -4.49 -13.67 16.34
C SER A 192 -2.95 -13.62 16.47
N VAL A 193 -2.32 -12.51 16.05
CA VAL A 193 -0.88 -12.32 16.22
C VAL A 193 -0.55 -12.17 17.71
N ALA A 194 0.39 -12.99 18.19
CA ALA A 194 0.80 -13.02 19.59
C ALA A 194 1.30 -11.64 20.07
N ALA A 195 1.00 -11.28 21.32
CA ALA A 195 1.36 -9.96 21.88
C ALA A 195 2.87 -9.65 21.84
N ASN A 196 3.71 -10.68 21.92
CA ASN A 196 5.17 -10.54 21.89
C ASN A 196 5.76 -10.70 20.48
N ASP A 197 4.93 -10.83 19.44
CA ASP A 197 5.40 -10.90 18.06
C ASP A 197 5.78 -9.49 17.57
N PRO A 198 7.01 -9.28 17.06
CA PRO A 198 7.47 -7.97 16.62
C PRO A 198 6.67 -7.41 15.44
N ARG A 199 5.89 -8.25 14.75
CA ARG A 199 5.02 -7.81 13.65
C ARG A 199 3.72 -7.18 14.15
N LYS A 200 3.32 -7.40 15.40
CA LYS A 200 2.02 -6.96 15.90
C LYS A 200 1.90 -5.44 15.90
N CYS A 201 0.70 -4.94 15.58
CA CYS A 201 0.29 -3.60 15.94
C CYS A 201 0.01 -3.53 17.47
#